data_AF-A0A0S7BAU9-F1
#
_entry.id   AF-A0A0S7BAU9-F1
#
_cell.length_a   1.000
_cell.length_b   1.000
_cell.length_c   1.000
_cell.angle_alpha   90.00
_cell.angle_beta   90.00
_cell.angle_gamma   90.00
#
_symmetry.space_group_name_H-M   'P 1'
#
loop_
_entity.id
_entity.type
_entity.pdbx_description
1 polymer ?
#
loop_
_entity_poly.entity_id
_entity_poly.type
_entity_poly.pdbx_seq_one_letter_code
_entity_poly.pdbx_strand_id
1 'polypeptide(L)'
;MISSNGKSQEGAWLWLLKIVAGLVIILVLGIHFWVNHLLAPNGLLNYTDVLAYYQNPIIPAMEIVFLVFVVAHALLGIRSILLDLNPSWQVLRWINVLLLIIGVAAIAYGTWLVLFIAAKGA
;
A
#
# COMPACT_ATOMS: atom_id res chain seq x y z
N MET A 1 -8.50 -21.53 34.11
CA MET A 1 -7.17 -20.97 33.79
C MET A 1 -6.95 -21.12 32.30
N ILE A 2 -7.12 -20.05 31.52
CA ILE A 2 -6.74 -20.08 30.11
C ILE A 2 -5.23 -19.89 30.08
N SER A 3 -4.49 -20.95 29.74
CA SER A 3 -3.06 -20.86 29.46
C SER A 3 -2.89 -20.01 28.20
N SER A 4 -2.56 -18.73 28.36
CA SER A 4 -2.02 -17.94 27.27
C SER A 4 -0.58 -18.39 27.07
N ASN A 5 -0.37 -19.35 26.17
CA ASN A 5 0.94 -19.46 25.54
C ASN A 5 1.17 -18.10 24.87
N GLY A 6 1.94 -17.22 25.50
CA GLY A 6 2.18 -15.82 25.11
C GLY A 6 2.96 -15.64 23.80
N LYS A 7 2.80 -16.56 22.84
CA LYS A 7 3.38 -16.47 21.50
C LYS A 7 2.49 -15.55 20.67
N SER A 8 3.11 -14.49 20.14
CA SER A 8 2.47 -13.61 19.15
C SER A 8 1.86 -14.44 18.02
N GLN A 9 0.60 -14.15 17.69
CA GLN A 9 -0.05 -14.71 16.50
C GLN A 9 0.44 -14.04 15.19
N GLU A 10 1.27 -12.99 15.29
CA GLU A 10 1.97 -12.39 14.17
C GLU A 10 3.34 -13.04 13.98
N GLY A 11 3.58 -13.61 12.79
CA GLY A 11 4.88 -14.16 12.43
C GLY A 11 5.93 -13.05 12.24
N ALA A 12 7.17 -13.31 12.67
CA ALA A 12 8.27 -12.34 12.61
C ALA A 12 8.51 -11.74 11.21
N TRP A 13 8.27 -12.53 10.15
CA TRP A 13 8.42 -12.07 8.77
C TRP A 13 7.36 -11.03 8.37
N LEU A 14 6.09 -11.25 8.74
CA LEU A 14 5.02 -10.28 8.46
C LEU A 14 5.23 -8.98 9.22
N TRP A 15 5.72 -9.08 10.45
CA TRP A 15 6.11 -7.92 11.25
C TRP A 15 7.24 -7.13 10.60
N LEU A 16 8.30 -7.80 10.12
CA LEU A 16 9.43 -7.16 9.47
C LEU A 16 9.01 -6.48 8.16
N LEU A 17 8.23 -7.17 7.33
CA LEU A 17 7.68 -6.61 6.08
C LEU A 17 6.89 -5.33 6.34
N LYS A 18 6.07 -5.29 7.39
CA LYS A 18 5.28 -4.10 7.76
C LYS A 18 6.18 -2.91 8.13
N ILE A 19 7.26 -3.14 8.86
CA ILE A 19 8.24 -2.10 9.23
C ILE A 19 8.97 -1.58 8.00
N VAL A 20 9.52 -2.47 7.18
CA VAL A 20 10.22 -2.09 5.95
C VAL A 20 9.29 -1.31 5.03
N ALA A 21 8.05 -1.76 4.88
CA ALA A 21 7.04 -1.03 4.11
C ALA A 21 6.76 0.37 4.66
N GLY A 22 6.67 0.51 5.99
CA GLY A 22 6.51 1.82 6.64
C GLY A 22 7.66 2.78 6.35
N LEU A 23 8.91 2.28 6.39
CA LEU A 23 10.09 3.09 6.07
C LEU A 23 10.11 3.53 4.60
N VAL A 24 9.77 2.62 3.67
CA VAL A 24 9.65 2.95 2.25
C VAL A 24 8.55 3.99 2.03
N ILE A 25 7.40 3.84 2.70
CA ILE A 25 6.29 4.80 2.62
C ILE A 25 6.73 6.19 3.06
N ILE A 26 7.45 6.34 4.18
CA ILE A 26 7.92 7.65 4.64
C ILE A 26 8.72 8.38 3.54
N LEU A 27 9.63 7.66 2.89
CA LEU A 27 10.45 8.24 1.82
C LEU A 27 9.61 8.61 0.60
N VAL A 28 8.83 7.65 0.07
CA VAL A 28 8.12 7.82 -1.20
C VAL A 28 6.93 8.77 -1.06
N LEU A 29 6.19 8.71 0.06
CA LEU A 29 5.10 9.65 0.35
C LEU A 29 5.63 11.08 0.48
N GLY A 30 6.81 11.28 1.08
CA GLY A 30 7.46 12.58 1.15
C GLY A 30 7.74 13.16 -0.24
N ILE A 31 8.30 12.34 -1.14
CA ILE A 31 8.53 12.71 -2.55
C ILE A 31 7.20 13.00 -3.26
N HIS A 32 6.20 12.13 -3.08
CA HIS A 32 4.88 12.29 -3.68
C HIS A 32 4.24 13.63 -3.28
N PHE A 33 4.22 13.96 -1.98
CA PHE A 33 3.69 15.24 -1.50
C PHE A 33 4.49 16.43 -2.00
N TRP A 34 5.81 16.36 -1.98
CA TRP A 34 6.66 17.44 -2.47
C TRP A 34 6.40 17.74 -3.94
N VAL A 35 6.39 16.72 -4.80
CA VAL A 35 6.22 16.89 -6.24
C VAL A 35 4.78 17.23 -6.62
N ASN A 36 3.81 16.46 -6.12
CA ASN A 36 2.41 16.58 -6.56
C ASN A 36 1.67 17.77 -5.94
N HIS A 37 2.07 18.21 -4.74
CA HIS A 37 1.34 19.26 -4.01
C HIS A 37 2.14 20.53 -3.73
N LEU A 38 3.48 20.49 -3.68
CA LEU A 38 4.29 21.66 -3.29
C LEU A 38 5.06 22.30 -4.46
N LEU A 39 5.55 21.51 -5.42
CA LEU A 39 6.28 22.05 -6.58
C LEU A 39 5.37 22.50 -7.73
N ALA A 40 4.22 21.86 -7.92
CA ALA A 40 3.27 22.25 -8.95
C ALA A 40 2.50 23.53 -8.53
N PRO A 41 2.47 24.61 -9.35
CA PRO A 41 1.90 25.91 -8.96
C PRO A 41 0.46 25.86 -8.40
N ASN A 42 -0.34 24.88 -8.82
CA ASN A 42 -1.70 24.65 -8.34
C ASN A 42 -1.91 23.22 -7.79
N GLY A 43 -0.83 22.44 -7.62
CA GLY A 43 -0.91 20.98 -7.49
C GLY A 43 -1.30 20.27 -8.79
N LEU A 44 -1.03 18.96 -8.88
CA LEU A 44 -1.47 18.11 -10.00
C LEU A 44 -2.96 17.76 -9.87
N LEU A 45 -3.85 18.76 -10.02
CA LEU A 45 -5.28 18.65 -9.69
C LEU A 45 -6.22 18.41 -10.89
N ASN A 46 -5.72 18.50 -12.13
CA ASN A 46 -6.51 18.27 -13.33
C ASN A 46 -5.93 17.13 -14.19
N TYR A 47 -6.77 16.58 -15.08
CA TYR A 47 -6.42 15.43 -15.90
C TYR A 47 -5.20 15.67 -16.81
N THR A 48 -5.10 16.86 -17.40
CA THR A 48 -3.99 17.22 -18.31
C THR A 48 -2.65 17.28 -17.57
N ASP A 49 -2.64 17.80 -16.35
CA ASP A 49 -1.44 17.90 -15.52
C ASP A 49 -0.98 16.51 -15.08
N VAL A 50 -1.91 15.63 -14.68
CA VAL A 50 -1.60 14.23 -14.36
C VAL A 50 -1.03 13.49 -15.58
N LEU A 51 -1.63 13.71 -16.77
CA LEU A 51 -1.14 13.08 -18.00
C LEU A 51 0.31 13.50 -18.31
N ALA A 52 0.60 14.81 -18.19
CA ALA A 52 1.94 15.35 -18.38
C ALA A 52 2.93 14.85 -17.33
N TYR A 53 2.52 14.74 -16.07
CA TYR A 53 3.33 14.19 -14.98
C TYR A 53 3.74 12.74 -15.25
N TYR A 54 2.82 11.92 -15.75
CA TYR A 54 3.06 10.51 -16.07
C TYR A 54 3.92 10.30 -17.33
N GLN A 55 4.26 11.37 -18.08
CA GLN A 55 5.20 11.26 -19.21
C GLN A 55 6.66 11.10 -18.79
N ASN A 56 6.99 11.41 -17.54
CA ASN A 56 8.29 11.01 -16.99
C ASN A 56 8.22 9.54 -16.56
N PRO A 57 8.96 8.62 -17.19
CA PRO A 57 8.83 7.17 -16.94
C PRO A 57 9.22 6.75 -15.52
N ILE A 58 9.97 7.57 -14.78
CA ILE A 58 10.29 7.31 -13.37
C ILE A 58 9.04 7.42 -12.50
N ILE A 59 8.07 8.26 -12.88
CA ILE A 59 6.87 8.54 -12.10
C ILE A 59 5.95 7.31 -12.01
N PRO A 60 5.50 6.67 -13.12
CA PRO A 60 4.73 5.44 -13.03
C PRO A 60 5.41 4.34 -12.22
N ALA A 61 6.74 4.20 -12.34
CA ALA A 61 7.50 3.22 -11.58
C ALA A 61 7.47 3.53 -10.07
N MET A 62 7.69 4.78 -9.69
CA MET A 62 7.61 5.24 -8.30
C MET A 62 6.20 5.03 -7.72
N GLU A 63 5.15 5.40 -8.46
CA GLU A 63 3.75 5.26 -8.01
C GLU A 63 3.33 3.79 -7.84
N ILE A 64 3.79 2.87 -8.72
CA ILE A 64 3.54 1.43 -8.56
C ILE A 64 4.25 0.89 -7.31
N VAL A 65 5.52 1.27 -7.10
CA VAL A 65 6.26 0.89 -5.88
C VAL A 65 5.52 1.42 -4.66
N PHE A 66 5.11 2.68 -4.68
CA PHE A 66 4.37 3.28 -3.59
C PHE A 66 3.07 2.54 -3.29
N LEU A 67 2.27 2.25 -4.32
CA LEU A 67 1.01 1.50 -4.25
C LEU A 67 1.21 0.13 -3.57
N VAL A 68 2.21 -0.64 -3.98
CA VAL A 68 2.46 -1.96 -3.40
C VAL A 68 2.78 -1.86 -1.92
N PHE A 69 3.68 -0.94 -1.54
CA PHE A 69 4.10 -0.80 -0.14
C PHE A 69 3.01 -0.22 0.75
N VAL A 70 2.26 0.79 0.29
CA VAL A 70 1.17 1.40 1.08
C VAL A 70 0.04 0.41 1.32
N VAL A 71 -0.35 -0.38 0.30
CA VAL A 71 -1.39 -1.42 0.45
C VAL A 71 -0.91 -2.53 1.38
N ALA A 72 0.33 -3.02 1.20
CA ALA A 72 0.90 -4.05 2.06
C ALA A 72 0.97 -3.59 3.53
N HIS A 73 1.48 -2.39 3.79
CA HIS A 73 1.58 -1.82 5.13
C HIS A 73 0.19 -1.66 5.78
N ALA A 74 -0.77 -1.08 5.06
CA ALA A 74 -2.12 -0.85 5.57
C ALA A 74 -2.81 -2.16 5.95
N LEU A 75 -2.78 -3.16 5.07
CA LEU A 75 -3.49 -4.43 5.32
C LEU A 75 -2.80 -5.29 6.39
N LEU A 76 -1.47 -5.29 6.45
CA LEU A 76 -0.73 -5.95 7.55
C LEU A 76 -0.97 -5.24 8.88
N GLY A 77 -1.07 -3.91 8.89
CA GLY A 77 -1.42 -3.12 10.07
C GLY A 77 -2.83 -3.44 10.57
N ILE A 78 -3.82 -3.46 9.67
CA ILE A 78 -5.20 -3.88 9.98
C ILE A 78 -5.21 -5.30 10.55
N ARG A 79 -4.46 -6.23 9.94
CA ARG A 79 -4.34 -7.60 10.47
C ARG A 79 -3.81 -7.62 11.90
N SER A 80 -2.79 -6.83 12.23
CA SER A 80 -2.27 -6.75 13.61
C SER A 80 -3.33 -6.24 14.58
N ILE A 81 -4.08 -5.18 14.23
CA ILE A 81 -5.18 -4.68 15.07
C ILE A 81 -6.24 -5.77 15.30
N LEU A 82 -6.58 -6.54 14.26
CA LEU A 82 -7.56 -7.63 14.37
C LEU A 82 -7.05 -8.81 15.22
N LEU A 83 -5.75 -9.05 15.26
CA LEU A 83 -5.16 -10.08 16.14
C LEU A 83 -5.29 -9.73 17.62
N ASP A 84 -5.31 -8.44 17.97
CA ASP A 84 -5.50 -7.98 19.36
C ASP A 84 -6.89 -8.34 19.91
N LEU A 85 -7.85 -8.63 19.03
CA LEU A 85 -9.19 -9.12 19.38
C LEU A 85 -9.23 -10.63 19.69
N ASN A 86 -8.09 -11.32 19.63
CA ASN A 86 -7.95 -12.76 19.86
C ASN A 86 -8.97 -13.63 19.07
N PRO A 87 -9.04 -13.49 17.73
CA PRO A 87 -10.01 -14.20 16.91
C PRO A 87 -9.79 -15.73 16.95
N SER A 88 -10.86 -16.51 16.72
CA SER A 88 -10.72 -17.94 16.50
C SER A 88 -9.94 -18.21 15.21
N TRP A 89 -9.37 -19.41 15.08
CA TRP A 89 -8.61 -19.81 13.89
C TRP A 89 -9.44 -19.71 12.60
N GLN A 90 -10.74 -20.06 12.64
CA GLN A 90 -11.65 -19.95 11.50
C GLN A 90 -11.84 -18.50 11.07
N VAL A 91 -12.03 -17.59 12.03
CA VAL A 91 -12.19 -16.16 11.76
C VAL A 91 -10.90 -15.58 11.19
N LEU A 92 -9.74 -15.89 11.80
CA LEU A 92 -8.45 -15.42 11.31
C LEU A 92 -8.14 -15.91 9.89
N ARG A 93 -8.52 -17.15 9.54
CA ARG A 93 -8.38 -17.69 8.18
C ARG A 93 -9.15 -16.83 7.17
N TRP A 94 -10.41 -16.50 7.46
CA TRP A 94 -11.23 -15.66 6.58
C TRP A 94 -10.72 -14.23 6.48
N ILE A 95 -10.26 -13.65 7.61
CA ILE A 95 -9.59 -12.34 7.60
C ILE A 95 -8.40 -12.35 6.65
N ASN A 96 -7.51 -13.35 6.75
CA ASN A 96 -6.33 -13.43 5.89
C ASN A 96 -6.71 -13.55 4.40
N VAL A 97 -7.71 -14.38 4.07
CA VAL A 97 -8.19 -14.53 2.68
C VAL A 97 -8.77 -13.22 2.16
N LEU A 98 -9.60 -12.55 2.95
CA LEU A 98 -10.24 -11.29 2.56
C LEU A 98 -9.22 -10.18 2.36
N LEU A 99 -8.27 -10.01 3.29
CA LEU A 99 -7.20 -9.03 3.15
C LEU A 99 -6.31 -9.33 1.93
N LEU A 100 -6.01 -10.61 1.66
CA LEU A 100 -5.24 -10.97 0.48
C LEU A 100 -5.97 -10.61 -0.82
N ILE A 101 -7.27 -10.94 -0.93
CA ILE A 101 -8.08 -10.61 -2.10
C ILE A 101 -8.13 -9.09 -2.31
N ILE A 102 -8.40 -8.33 -1.25
CA ILE A 102 -8.43 -6.85 -1.30
C ILE A 102 -7.08 -6.30 -1.74
N GLY A 103 -5.98 -6.79 -1.18
CA GLY A 103 -4.63 -6.35 -1.53
C GLY A 103 -4.28 -6.62 -2.99
N VAL A 104 -4.54 -7.84 -3.46
CA VAL A 104 -4.30 -8.23 -4.86
C VAL A 104 -5.16 -7.40 -5.81
N ALA A 105 -6.46 -7.22 -5.50
CA ALA A 105 -7.36 -6.43 -6.33
C ALA A 105 -6.93 -4.96 -6.40
N ALA A 106 -6.58 -4.34 -5.27
CA ALA A 106 -6.14 -2.95 -5.21
C ALA A 106 -4.83 -2.74 -5.98
N ILE A 107 -3.84 -3.62 -5.81
CA ILE A 107 -2.55 -3.54 -6.51
C ILE A 107 -2.74 -3.76 -8.02
N ALA A 108 -3.51 -4.77 -8.42
CA ALA A 108 -3.75 -5.05 -9.83
C ALA A 108 -4.49 -3.91 -10.53
N TYR A 109 -5.57 -3.42 -9.93
CA TYR A 109 -6.35 -2.30 -10.48
C TYR A 109 -5.53 -1.00 -10.52
N GLY A 110 -4.83 -0.65 -9.44
CA GLY A 110 -4.02 0.56 -9.39
C GLY A 110 -2.84 0.51 -10.37
N THR A 111 -2.16 -0.63 -10.49
CA THR A 111 -1.08 -0.83 -11.46
C THR A 111 -1.60 -0.71 -12.89
N TRP A 112 -2.73 -1.35 -13.19
CA TRP A 112 -3.39 -1.20 -14.50
C TRP A 112 -3.72 0.26 -14.79
N LEU A 113 -4.30 0.98 -13.83
CA LEU A 113 -4.67 2.39 -13.99
C LEU A 113 -3.44 3.27 -14.26
N VAL A 114 -2.35 3.07 -13.50
CA VAL A 114 -1.08 3.80 -13.70
C VAL A 114 -0.54 3.59 -15.11
N LEU A 115 -0.48 2.34 -15.57
CA LEU A 115 0.00 2.01 -16.91
C LEU A 115 -0.93 2.54 -18.01
N PHE A 116 -2.24 2.47 -17.79
CA PHE A 116 -3.24 2.98 -18.72
C PHE A 116 -3.14 4.50 -18.90
N ILE A 117 -2.93 5.25 -17.81
CA ILE A 117 -2.72 6.71 -17.88
C ILE A 117 -1.39 7.03 -18.55
N ALA A 118 -0.30 6.34 -18.18
CA ALA A 118 1.01 6.54 -18.79
C ALA A 118 0.98 6.35 -20.31
N ALA A 119 0.27 5.30 -20.78
CA ALA A 119 0.13 5.01 -22.21
C ALA A 119 -0.73 6.01 -22.99
N LYS A 120 -1.56 6.82 -22.33
CA LYS A 120 -2.44 7.80 -23.00
C LYS A 120 -1.77 9.12 -23.37
N GLY A 121 -0.63 9.43 -22.76
CA GLY A 121 0.08 10.69 -23.04
C GLY A 121 1.31 10.53 -23.92
N ALA A 122 1.63 9.28 -24.31
CA ALA A 122 2.66 8.94 -25.28
C ALA A 122 2.19 9.17 -26.73
#